data_AF-A0AAX6HT66-F1
#
_entry.id   AF-A0AAX6HT66-F1
#
_cell.length_a   1.000
_cell.length_b   1.000
_cell.length_c   1.000
_cell.angle_alpha   90.00
_cell.angle_beta   90.00
_cell.angle_gamma   90.00
#
_symmetry.space_group_name_H-M   'P 1'
#
loop_
_entity.id
_entity.type
_entity.pdbx_description
1 polymer ?
#
loop_
_entity_poly.entity_id
_entity_poly.type
_entity_poly.pdbx_seq_one_letter_code
_entity_poly.pdbx_strand_id
1 'polypeptide(L)'
;MCRGGRMFAPTKIWRRWHRRVNVNQRRFAVVSALAASSVPSLVLARGHKIESVPELPLVVSDSIESVEKTSAAIKILNQIGALPDANKAKDSTAIRPGKGKMRNRRYISRKGPLIVYGTEGAKIVKAFRNIPRRRR
;
A
#
# COMPACT_ATOMS: atom_id res chain seq x y z
N MET A 1 9.07 -15.80 43.82
CA MET A 1 9.47 -15.41 42.45
C MET A 1 10.87 -14.81 42.53
N CYS A 2 11.82 -15.24 41.70
CA CYS A 2 13.21 -14.78 41.76
C CYS A 2 13.55 -13.92 40.55
N ARG A 3 14.39 -12.89 40.73
CA ARG A 3 14.96 -12.12 39.63
C ARG A 3 15.82 -13.05 38.77
N GLY A 4 15.53 -13.13 37.47
CA GLY A 4 16.20 -14.08 36.54
C GLY A 4 15.64 -15.51 36.57
N GLY A 5 14.61 -15.79 37.37
CA GLY A 5 13.93 -17.08 37.37
C GLY A 5 13.08 -17.32 36.11
N ARG A 6 12.65 -18.57 35.91
CA ARG A 6 11.79 -18.93 34.76
C ARG A 6 10.45 -18.18 34.81
N MET A 7 9.97 -17.78 33.64
CA MET A 7 8.66 -17.17 33.47
C MET A 7 7.55 -18.22 33.68
N PHE A 8 6.41 -17.82 34.24
CA PHE A 8 5.20 -18.64 34.18
C PHE A 8 4.65 -18.63 32.75
N ALA A 9 4.44 -19.81 32.15
CA ALA A 9 3.97 -20.00 30.78
C ALA A 9 4.73 -19.15 29.72
N PRO A 10 6.04 -19.39 29.49
CA PRO A 10 6.83 -18.65 28.51
C PRO A 10 6.24 -18.81 27.10
N THR A 11 6.51 -17.85 26.20
CA THR A 11 6.07 -17.95 24.80
C THR A 11 6.67 -19.19 24.13
N LYS A 12 5.80 -20.01 23.56
CA LYS A 12 6.19 -21.31 22.98
C LYS A 12 6.04 -21.30 21.46
N ILE A 13 6.86 -22.09 20.78
CA ILE A 13 6.90 -22.16 19.31
C ILE A 13 5.56 -22.69 18.76
N TRP A 14 4.91 -23.62 19.46
CA TRP A 14 3.66 -24.24 19.03
C TRP A 14 2.41 -23.37 19.18
N ARG A 15 2.55 -22.08 19.50
CA ARG A 15 1.43 -21.15 19.42
C ARG A 15 0.90 -21.13 17.98
N ARG A 16 -0.41 -21.33 17.80
CA ARG A 16 -1.04 -21.24 16.48
C ARG A 16 -1.12 -19.79 16.00
N TRP A 17 -0.14 -19.35 15.20
CA TRP A 17 -0.08 -18.01 14.60
C TRP A 17 -1.00 -17.86 13.38
N HIS A 18 -1.18 -18.94 12.62
CA HIS A 18 -1.96 -18.93 11.38
C HIS A 18 -3.45 -19.17 11.62
N ARG A 19 -4.31 -18.38 10.95
CA ARG A 19 -5.78 -18.50 10.98
C ARG A 19 -6.30 -18.83 9.59
N ARG A 20 -7.12 -19.87 9.47
CA ARG A 20 -7.79 -20.24 8.21
C ARG A 20 -9.04 -19.37 8.06
N VAL A 21 -9.26 -18.86 6.85
CA VAL A 21 -10.45 -18.11 6.46
C VAL A 21 -11.12 -18.85 5.31
N ASN A 22 -12.45 -18.90 5.29
CA ASN A 22 -13.21 -19.55 4.23
C ASN A 22 -13.03 -18.81 2.90
N VAL A 23 -12.89 -19.55 1.80
CA VAL A 23 -12.63 -18.98 0.48
C VAL A 23 -13.76 -18.05 0.04
N ASN A 24 -15.02 -18.42 0.29
CA ASN A 24 -16.18 -17.59 -0.06
C ASN A 24 -16.21 -16.28 0.71
N GLN A 25 -15.94 -16.31 2.02
CA GLN A 25 -15.83 -15.08 2.82
C GLN A 25 -14.69 -14.18 2.33
N ARG A 26 -13.55 -14.76 1.95
CA ARG A 26 -12.44 -14.01 1.36
C ARG A 26 -12.84 -13.36 0.03
N ARG A 27 -13.60 -14.08 -0.83
CA ARG A 27 -14.10 -13.54 -2.10
C ARG A 27 -15.05 -12.37 -1.87
N PHE A 28 -16.01 -12.49 -0.94
CA PHE A 28 -16.91 -11.39 -0.61
C PHE A 28 -16.18 -10.16 -0.08
N ALA A 29 -15.16 -10.34 0.77
CA ALA A 29 -14.33 -9.24 1.25
C ALA A 29 -13.58 -8.51 0.11
N VAL A 30 -13.07 -9.26 -0.87
CA VAL A 30 -12.37 -8.67 -2.04
C VAL A 30 -13.34 -7.88 -2.92
N VAL A 31 -14.52 -8.44 -3.23
CA VAL A 31 -15.54 -7.75 -4.03
C VAL A 31 -16.02 -6.48 -3.33
N SER A 32 -16.24 -6.53 -2.01
CA SER A 32 -16.60 -5.35 -1.21
C SER A 32 -15.50 -4.29 -1.24
N ALA A 33 -14.22 -4.68 -1.20
CA ALA A 33 -13.10 -3.74 -1.31
C ALA A 33 -13.01 -3.09 -2.70
N LEU A 34 -13.32 -3.84 -3.78
CA LEU A 34 -13.40 -3.29 -5.13
C LEU A 34 -14.54 -2.28 -5.24
N ALA A 35 -15.73 -2.60 -4.73
CA ALA A 35 -16.85 -1.66 -4.68
C ALA A 35 -16.53 -0.39 -3.87
N ALA A 36 -15.78 -0.51 -2.77
CA ALA A 36 -15.36 0.67 -2.00
C ALA A 36 -14.42 1.61 -2.78
N SER A 37 -13.66 1.07 -3.75
CA SER A 37 -12.72 1.85 -4.56
C SER A 37 -13.39 2.72 -5.63
N SER A 38 -14.62 2.39 -6.03
CA SER A 38 -15.41 3.19 -6.98
C SER A 38 -16.22 4.30 -6.31
N VAL A 39 -16.26 4.36 -4.97
CA VAL A 39 -17.04 5.35 -4.22
C VAL A 39 -16.14 6.49 -3.74
N PRO A 40 -16.23 7.72 -4.31
CA PRO A 40 -15.33 8.82 -3.97
C PRO A 40 -15.36 9.21 -2.49
N SER A 41 -16.53 9.15 -1.85
CA SER A 41 -16.70 9.50 -0.44
C SER A 41 -15.89 8.60 0.50
N LEU A 42 -15.81 7.29 0.19
CA LEU A 42 -15.00 6.35 0.98
C LEU A 42 -13.50 6.56 0.77
N VAL A 43 -13.09 6.89 -0.46
CA VAL A 43 -11.69 7.17 -0.81
C VAL A 43 -11.20 8.46 -0.13
N LEU A 44 -12.04 9.50 -0.11
CA LEU A 44 -11.78 10.75 0.58
C LEU A 44 -11.74 10.54 2.11
N ALA A 45 -12.70 9.81 2.67
CA ALA A 45 -12.74 9.49 4.10
C ALA A 45 -11.52 8.69 4.59
N ARG A 46 -10.96 7.81 3.73
CA ARG A 46 -9.68 7.12 4.02
C ARG A 46 -8.50 8.08 4.09
N GLY A 47 -8.63 9.27 3.50
CA GLY A 47 -7.64 10.32 3.50
C GLY A 47 -6.77 10.35 2.24
N HIS A 48 -7.27 9.91 1.08
CA HIS A 48 -6.60 10.16 -0.19
C HIS A 48 -6.87 11.57 -0.71
N LYS A 49 -5.92 12.15 -1.46
CA LYS A 49 -6.13 13.42 -2.18
C LYS A 49 -6.62 13.12 -3.60
N ILE A 50 -7.91 13.31 -3.84
CA ILE A 50 -8.58 12.94 -5.12
C ILE A 50 -9.21 14.11 -5.87
N GLU A 51 -8.98 15.35 -5.43
CA GLU A 51 -9.61 16.55 -5.98
C GLU A 51 -9.34 16.78 -7.47
N SER A 52 -8.16 16.38 -7.95
CA SER A 52 -7.71 16.56 -9.33
C SER A 52 -7.97 15.35 -10.24
N VAL A 53 -8.57 14.27 -9.71
CA VAL A 53 -8.85 13.05 -10.48
C VAL A 53 -10.28 13.15 -11.06
N PRO A 54 -10.48 12.92 -12.36
CA PRO A 54 -11.78 13.13 -13.00
C PRO A 54 -12.85 12.10 -12.57
N GLU A 55 -12.46 10.84 -12.36
CA GLU A 55 -13.37 9.77 -12.00
C GLU A 55 -12.70 8.69 -11.13
N LEU A 56 -13.53 7.92 -10.41
CA LEU A 56 -13.11 6.76 -9.63
C LEU A 56 -14.02 5.57 -9.95
N PRO A 57 -13.47 4.38 -10.23
CA PRO A 57 -12.06 4.07 -10.36
C PRO A 57 -11.49 4.64 -11.67
N LEU A 58 -10.28 5.18 -11.64
CA LEU A 58 -9.64 5.69 -12.85
C LEU A 58 -9.12 4.54 -13.70
N VAL A 59 -9.64 4.41 -14.91
CA VAL A 59 -9.16 3.47 -15.93
C VAL A 59 -8.27 4.21 -16.91
N VAL A 60 -7.15 3.60 -17.29
CA VAL A 60 -6.18 4.21 -18.21
C VAL A 60 -5.80 3.23 -19.29
N SER A 61 -5.39 3.73 -20.46
CA SER A 61 -5.00 2.94 -21.62
C SER A 61 -3.86 1.96 -21.32
N ASP A 62 -3.92 0.78 -21.94
CA ASP A 62 -2.89 -0.28 -21.84
C ASP A 62 -1.49 0.17 -22.28
N SER A 63 -1.38 1.28 -23.02
CA SER A 63 -0.09 1.87 -23.41
C SER A 63 0.84 2.18 -22.22
N ILE A 64 0.28 2.39 -21.02
CA ILE A 64 1.08 2.64 -19.79
C ILE A 64 1.85 1.39 -19.35
N GLU A 65 1.41 0.18 -19.73
CA GLU A 65 2.07 -1.06 -19.32
C GLU A 65 3.52 -1.18 -19.83
N SER A 66 3.81 -0.50 -20.95
CA SER A 66 5.13 -0.43 -21.59
C SER A 66 6.10 0.57 -20.95
N VAL A 67 5.65 1.36 -19.96
CA VAL A 67 6.48 2.39 -19.33
C VAL A 67 7.54 1.74 -18.43
N GLU A 68 8.81 2.02 -18.74
CA GLU A 68 9.95 1.47 -17.99
C GLU A 68 10.53 2.45 -16.96
N LYS A 69 10.56 3.75 -17.29
CA LYS A 69 11.24 4.77 -16.48
C LYS A 69 10.30 5.36 -15.43
N THR A 70 10.79 5.46 -14.19
CA THR A 70 10.10 6.11 -13.07
C THR A 70 9.79 7.58 -13.35
N SER A 71 10.66 8.29 -14.06
CA SER A 71 10.45 9.69 -14.45
C SER A 71 9.25 9.84 -15.39
N ALA A 72 9.06 8.91 -16.32
CA ALA A 72 7.88 8.88 -17.18
C ALA A 72 6.61 8.56 -16.37
N ALA A 73 6.68 7.62 -15.43
CA ALA A 73 5.57 7.31 -14.53
C ALA A 73 5.13 8.51 -13.68
N ILE A 74 6.06 9.34 -13.19
CA ILE A 74 5.72 10.57 -12.46
C ILE A 74 5.01 11.59 -13.36
N LYS A 75 5.45 11.74 -14.62
CA LYS A 75 4.79 12.63 -15.59
C LYS A 75 3.35 12.19 -15.86
N ILE A 76 3.13 10.89 -16.02
CA ILE A 76 1.79 10.31 -16.22
C ILE A 76 0.90 10.57 -15.00
N LEU A 77 1.39 10.33 -13.77
CA LEU A 77 0.63 10.62 -12.56
C LEU A 77 0.30 12.11 -12.40
N ASN A 78 1.16 12.99 -12.92
CA ASN A 78 0.91 14.43 -12.93
C ASN A 78 -0.22 14.79 -13.90
N GLN A 79 -0.19 14.25 -15.12
CA GLN A 79 -1.23 14.47 -16.14
C GLN A 79 -2.60 13.97 -15.68
N ILE A 80 -2.61 12.84 -14.97
CA ILE A 80 -3.83 12.23 -14.42
C ILE A 80 -4.36 12.97 -13.17
N GLY A 81 -3.54 13.80 -12.53
CA GLY A 81 -3.90 14.44 -11.27
C GLY A 81 -3.80 13.53 -10.03
N ALA A 82 -3.14 12.37 -10.13
CA ALA A 82 -2.92 11.45 -8.99
C ALA A 82 -1.61 11.75 -8.22
N LEU A 83 -0.76 12.63 -8.74
CA LEU A 83 0.50 13.02 -8.13
C LEU A 83 0.37 13.62 -6.70
N PRO A 84 -0.65 14.43 -6.37
CA PRO A 84 -0.82 14.97 -5.01
C PRO A 84 -0.94 13.88 -3.93
N ASP A 85 -1.60 12.76 -4.23
CA ASP A 85 -1.72 11.64 -3.31
C ASP A 85 -0.39 10.89 -3.13
N ALA A 86 0.35 10.70 -4.23
CA ALA A 86 1.69 10.12 -4.19
C ALA A 86 2.67 10.98 -3.38
N ASN A 87 2.62 12.31 -3.54
CA ASN A 87 3.43 13.26 -2.77
C ASN A 87 3.06 13.23 -1.28
N LYS A 88 1.76 13.20 -0.94
CA LYS A 88 1.31 13.01 0.45
C LYS A 88 1.89 11.76 1.08
N ALA A 89 1.93 10.64 0.34
CA ALA A 89 2.53 9.40 0.83
C ALA A 89 4.05 9.54 1.02
N LYS A 90 4.74 10.22 0.11
CA LYS A 90 6.19 10.50 0.18
C LYS A 90 6.55 11.34 1.41
N ASP A 91 5.80 12.40 1.68
CA ASP A 91 6.11 13.34 2.78
C ASP A 91 5.69 12.79 4.14
N SER A 92 4.76 11.82 4.18
CA SER A 92 4.27 11.21 5.41
C SER A 92 5.25 10.25 6.10
N THR A 93 6.50 10.14 5.64
CA THR A 93 7.49 9.23 6.23
C THR A 93 7.91 9.68 7.62
N ALA A 94 7.46 8.96 8.64
CA ALA A 94 7.79 9.22 10.04
C ALA A 94 8.68 8.12 10.63
N ILE A 95 9.47 8.45 11.66
CA ILE A 95 10.24 7.47 12.43
C ILE A 95 9.29 6.73 13.38
N ARG A 96 9.29 5.39 13.32
CA ARG A 96 8.48 4.53 14.19
C ARG A 96 8.93 4.68 15.65
N PRO A 97 8.02 4.98 16.58
CA PRO A 97 8.35 5.06 18.00
C PRO A 97 8.67 3.67 18.59
N GLY A 98 9.49 3.67 19.64
CA GLY A 98 9.80 2.49 20.44
C GLY A 98 10.78 1.49 19.81
N LYS A 99 10.72 0.24 20.30
CA LYS A 99 11.69 -0.82 19.97
C LYS A 99 11.63 -1.30 18.51
N GLY A 100 10.59 -0.92 17.76
CA GLY A 100 10.45 -1.27 16.34
C GLY A 100 11.57 -0.72 15.46
N LYS A 101 12.13 0.45 15.82
CA LYS A 101 13.27 1.07 15.13
C LYS A 101 14.50 0.17 15.10
N MET A 102 14.76 -0.59 16.17
CA MET A 102 15.88 -1.54 16.26
C MET A 102 15.63 -2.85 15.50
N ARG A 103 14.37 -3.14 15.14
CA ARG A 103 13.96 -4.37 14.45
C ARG A 103 13.73 -4.14 12.95
N ASN A 104 14.57 -3.35 12.31
CA ASN A 104 14.54 -3.03 10.86
C ASN A 104 13.21 -2.43 10.36
N ARG A 105 12.42 -1.78 11.24
CA ARG A 105 11.15 -1.14 10.91
C ARG A 105 11.15 0.34 11.31
N ARG A 106 12.23 1.04 10.96
CA ARG A 106 12.50 2.43 11.36
C ARG A 106 11.49 3.43 10.81
N TYR A 107 11.03 3.26 9.57
CA TYR A 107 10.12 4.22 8.93
C TYR A 107 8.71 3.66 8.79
N ILE A 108 7.72 4.54 8.92
CA ILE A 108 6.31 4.30 8.58
C ILE A 108 5.92 5.31 7.51
N SER A 109 5.32 4.84 6.43
CA SER A 109 4.75 5.67 5.37
C SER A 109 3.27 5.38 5.20
N ARG A 110 2.50 6.40 4.81
CA ARG A 110 1.11 6.22 4.39
C ARG A 110 1.07 5.46 3.06
N LYS A 111 -0.11 4.89 2.76
CA LYS A 111 -0.38 4.24 1.49
C LYS A 111 -0.82 5.30 0.49
N GLY A 112 -0.22 5.30 -0.69
CA GLY A 112 -0.60 6.16 -1.81
C GLY A 112 -1.46 5.40 -2.83
N PRO A 113 -1.46 5.84 -4.09
CA PRO A 113 -2.29 5.23 -5.14
C PRO A 113 -1.87 3.77 -5.39
N LEU A 114 -2.88 2.91 -5.58
CA LEU A 114 -2.70 1.52 -6.00
C LEU A 114 -2.93 1.43 -7.50
N ILE A 115 -1.99 0.81 -8.21
CA ILE A 115 -2.09 0.55 -9.65
C ILE A 115 -2.26 -0.95 -9.82
N VAL A 116 -3.30 -1.33 -10.58
CA VAL A 116 -3.61 -2.71 -10.95
C VAL A 116 -3.42 -2.81 -12.45
N TYR A 117 -2.75 -3.85 -12.91
CA TYR A 117 -2.46 -4.12 -14.32
C TYR A 117 -2.82 -5.58 -14.63
N GLY A 118 -3.13 -5.87 -15.90
CA GLY A 118 -3.60 -7.19 -16.32
C GLY A 118 -2.49 -8.10 -16.81
N THR A 119 -1.41 -7.53 -17.35
CA THR A 119 -0.39 -8.30 -18.07
C THR A 119 0.67 -8.92 -17.16
N GLU A 120 0.86 -10.23 -17.27
CA GLU A 120 1.94 -10.93 -16.58
C GLU A 120 3.31 -10.46 -17.10
N GLY A 121 4.21 -10.05 -16.19
CA GLY A 121 5.55 -9.57 -16.56
C GLY A 121 5.63 -8.13 -17.07
N ALA A 122 4.55 -7.34 -16.96
CA ALA A 122 4.50 -5.96 -17.41
C ALA A 122 5.64 -5.08 -16.85
N LYS A 123 6.22 -4.24 -17.71
CA LYS A 123 7.37 -3.38 -17.36
C LYS A 123 6.99 -2.24 -16.40
N ILE A 124 5.72 -1.87 -16.39
CA ILE A 124 5.08 -0.92 -15.45
C ILE A 124 5.44 -1.18 -13.98
N VAL A 125 5.61 -2.44 -13.57
CA VAL A 125 5.98 -2.79 -12.20
C VAL A 125 7.31 -2.15 -11.82
N LYS A 126 8.28 -2.13 -12.73
CA LYS A 126 9.60 -1.53 -12.48
C LYS A 126 9.49 -0.01 -12.37
N ALA A 127 8.68 0.62 -13.21
CA ALA A 127 8.50 2.08 -13.23
C ALA A 127 7.77 2.61 -11.98
N PHE A 128 6.73 1.91 -11.51
CA PHE A 128 5.90 2.41 -10.40
C PHE A 128 6.32 1.90 -9.01
N ARG A 129 7.11 0.82 -8.91
CA ARG A 129 7.55 0.24 -7.62
C ARG A 129 8.31 1.20 -6.71
N ASN A 130 9.00 2.20 -7.28
CA ASN A 130 9.82 3.14 -6.52
C ASN A 130 9.08 4.43 -6.13
N ILE A 131 7.86 4.65 -6.63
CA ILE A 131 6.99 5.78 -6.28
C ILE A 131 6.07 5.25 -5.16
N PRO A 132 6.02 5.79 -3.93
CA PRO A 132 6.67 6.93 -3.28
C PRO A 132 7.84 6.48 -2.36
N ARG A 133 8.46 5.33 -2.68
CA ARG A 133 9.37 4.63 -1.78
C ARG A 133 10.76 5.27 -1.82
N ARG A 134 11.01 6.21 -0.90
CA ARG A 134 12.36 6.58 -0.52
C ARG A 134 13.01 5.35 0.15
N ARG A 135 13.68 4.48 -0.62
CA ARG A 135 14.65 3.54 -0.07
C ARG A 135 15.82 4.37 0.47
N ARG A 136 15.81 4.63 1.76
CA ARG A 136 17.01 4.91 2.55
C ARG A 136 17.01 3.92 3.71
#